data_AF-A0A7J9CHV6-F1
#
_entry.id   AF-A0A7J9CHV6-F1
#
_cell.length_a   1.000
_cell.length_b   1.000
_cell.length_c   1.000
_cell.angle_alpha   90.00
_cell.angle_beta   90.00
_cell.angle_gamma   90.00
#
_symmetry.space_group_name_H-M   'P 1'
#
loop_
_entity.id
_entity.type
_entity.pdbx_description
1 polymer ?
#
loop_
_entity_poly.entity_id
_entity_poly.type
_entity_poly.pdbx_seq_one_letter_code
_entity_poly.pdbx_strand_id
1 'polypeptide(L)'
;MEKKGTVLMQRFEVGRLLGQGTFAKVYQARNLRTGEICAIKTIDKEKIMKGGLIDQIKREISVMRLVKHPNVVRLYEVMASKSKIYFVMEYVKGGELFNKIAKGKLKEDDARRYFQQLIAAVDYCHSRGVYHRDLKPENLLLDENGNLKVSDFGLSAFIESSRQDGLLHTTCGTPAYVAPEVIHHKGYDGAKADIWSCGVILYALLAGFLPFQHSNLMELYRKISRGEFKCPHWFSPQVRKLLSRILEPNPIQRITVAKLMENCWFRNGYKDIDIPPPSPQPRTLDSLITDHSSDSWEPISPVRPSYFNAFDIISLSQGLNLSGLFEKDLNQRDCSRFTTRKPASDIVSKFEQIAQTESFSIKNKDGKVKLQGSKEGRKGQLGIDAEIFEVTPSFYVVELKKTAGDTLEYKNFCNKELKPSLKDIVWAWQGSNNYTQNLV
;
A
#
# COMPACT_ATOMS: atom_id res chain seq x y z
N MET A 1 -3.12 -7.24 -44.84
CA MET A 1 -4.35 -7.23 -44.02
C MET A 1 -3.96 -6.94 -42.58
N GLU A 2 -4.14 -5.71 -42.10
CA GLU A 2 -3.95 -5.39 -40.68
C GLU A 2 -5.01 -6.13 -39.86
N LYS A 3 -4.58 -6.93 -38.88
CA LYS A 3 -5.50 -7.54 -37.91
C LYS A 3 -6.20 -6.40 -37.17
N LYS A 4 -7.50 -6.20 -37.42
CA LYS A 4 -8.34 -5.29 -36.61
C LYS A 4 -8.15 -5.68 -35.13
N GLY A 5 -7.56 -4.77 -34.35
CA GLY A 5 -7.30 -4.99 -32.93
C GLY A 5 -8.62 -5.20 -32.17
N THR A 6 -8.61 -6.09 -31.18
CA THR A 6 -9.77 -6.26 -30.30
C THR A 6 -9.99 -4.97 -29.52
N VAL A 7 -11.17 -4.37 -29.65
CA VAL A 7 -11.50 -3.15 -28.90
C VAL A 7 -11.99 -3.53 -27.50
N LEU A 8 -11.20 -3.20 -26.48
CA LEU A 8 -11.54 -3.40 -25.08
C LEU A 8 -12.43 -2.25 -24.60
N MET A 9 -13.63 -2.62 -24.12
CA MET A 9 -14.60 -1.69 -23.49
C MET A 9 -14.92 -0.46 -24.35
N GLN A 10 -14.85 -0.57 -25.68
CA GLN A 10 -15.04 0.54 -26.63
C GLN A 10 -14.09 1.74 -26.43
N ARG A 11 -13.03 1.59 -25.63
CA ARG A 11 -12.13 2.69 -25.23
C ARG A 11 -10.68 2.47 -25.65
N PHE A 12 -10.26 1.21 -25.77
CA PHE A 12 -8.88 0.87 -26.06
C PHE A 12 -8.79 -0.15 -27.19
N GLU A 13 -8.01 0.15 -28.21
CA GLU A 13 -7.63 -0.83 -29.22
C GLU A 13 -6.45 -1.64 -28.69
N VAL A 14 -6.68 -2.92 -28.41
CA VAL A 14 -5.64 -3.82 -27.88
C VAL A 14 -4.81 -4.37 -29.03
N GLY A 15 -3.50 -4.15 -28.93
CA GLY A 15 -2.49 -4.61 -29.87
C GLY A 15 -1.75 -5.85 -29.39
N ARG A 16 -0.43 -5.86 -29.64
CA ARG A 16 0.44 -7.02 -29.36
C ARG A 16 0.59 -7.31 -27.86
N LEU A 17 0.85 -8.57 -27.54
CA LEU A 17 1.27 -9.01 -26.21
C LEU A 17 2.68 -8.48 -25.92
N LEU A 18 2.87 -7.82 -24.79
CA LEU A 18 4.15 -7.30 -24.30
C LEU A 18 4.81 -8.27 -23.32
N GLY A 19 4.00 -8.95 -22.52
CA GLY A 19 4.49 -9.91 -21.53
C GLY A 19 3.37 -10.81 -21.00
N GLN A 20 3.74 -12.00 -20.57
CA GLN A 20 2.82 -12.96 -19.97
C GLN A 20 3.48 -13.54 -18.72
N GLY A 21 2.86 -13.27 -17.56
CA GLY A 21 3.16 -13.96 -16.32
C GLY A 21 2.15 -15.09 -16.06
N THR A 22 2.35 -15.81 -14.95
CA THR A 22 1.46 -16.89 -14.50
C THR A 22 0.00 -16.42 -14.34
N PHE A 23 -0.19 -15.18 -13.90
CA PHE A 23 -1.51 -14.66 -13.49
C PHE A 23 -2.01 -13.47 -14.31
N ALA A 24 -1.16 -12.90 -15.15
CA ALA A 24 -1.48 -11.69 -15.88
C ALA A 24 -0.90 -11.70 -17.30
N LYS A 25 -1.63 -11.08 -18.22
CA LYS A 25 -1.15 -10.79 -19.58
C LYS A 25 -1.10 -9.28 -19.76
N VAL A 26 0.01 -8.79 -20.29
CA VAL A 26 0.22 -7.36 -20.54
C VAL A 26 0.20 -7.14 -22.03
N TYR A 27 -0.67 -6.26 -22.51
CA TYR A 27 -0.78 -5.91 -23.92
C TYR A 27 -0.43 -4.45 -24.14
N GLN A 28 0.14 -4.15 -25.31
CA GLN A 28 0.15 -2.78 -25.80
C GLN A 28 -1.27 -2.43 -26.22
N ALA A 29 -1.71 -1.22 -25.93
CA ALA A 29 -3.00 -0.72 -26.39
C ALA A 29 -2.90 0.75 -26.79
N ARG A 30 -3.87 1.20 -27.59
CA ARG A 30 -4.05 2.59 -27.97
C ARG A 30 -5.37 3.09 -27.40
N ASN A 31 -5.33 4.21 -26.68
CA ASN A 31 -6.53 4.89 -26.21
C ASN A 31 -7.24 5.50 -27.43
N LEU A 32 -8.48 5.09 -27.70
CA LEU A 32 -9.23 5.55 -28.88
C LEU A 32 -9.62 7.03 -28.80
N ARG A 33 -9.70 7.61 -27.60
CA ARG A 33 -10.04 9.02 -27.40
C ARG A 33 -8.84 9.94 -27.56
N THR A 34 -7.68 9.55 -27.01
CA THR A 34 -6.49 10.43 -27.00
C THR A 34 -5.45 10.04 -28.05
N GLY A 35 -5.54 8.85 -28.64
CA GLY A 35 -4.52 8.30 -29.54
C GLY A 35 -3.26 7.79 -28.83
N GLU A 36 -3.15 8.01 -27.51
CA GLU A 36 -1.95 7.66 -26.75
C GLU A 36 -1.77 6.14 -26.59
N ILE A 37 -0.52 5.71 -26.61
CA ILE A 37 -0.15 4.31 -26.39
C ILE A 37 -0.01 4.05 -24.88
N CYS A 38 -0.63 2.96 -24.42
CA CYS A 38 -0.56 2.50 -23.03
C CYS A 38 -0.27 0.99 -22.96
N ALA A 39 0.02 0.51 -21.75
CA ALA A 39 0.10 -0.91 -21.44
C ALA A 39 -1.15 -1.32 -20.64
N ILE A 40 -1.82 -2.40 -21.04
CA ILE A 40 -2.98 -2.95 -20.33
C ILE A 40 -2.63 -4.31 -19.74
N LYS A 41 -2.49 -4.37 -18.42
CA LYS A 41 -2.33 -5.62 -17.68
C LYS A 41 -3.70 -6.18 -17.32
N THR A 42 -3.95 -7.41 -17.73
CA THR A 42 -5.23 -8.12 -17.56
C THR A 42 -5.07 -9.24 -16.55
N ILE A 43 -5.93 -9.28 -15.53
CA ILE A 43 -5.95 -10.29 -14.46
C ILE A 43 -7.35 -10.90 -14.36
N ASP A 44 -7.44 -12.23 -14.17
CA ASP A 44 -8.72 -12.93 -14.00
C ASP A 44 -9.23 -12.82 -12.55
N LYS A 45 -10.50 -12.42 -12.36
CA LYS A 45 -11.13 -12.24 -11.03
C LYS A 45 -11.24 -13.54 -10.25
N GLU A 46 -11.50 -14.66 -10.91
CA GLU A 46 -11.61 -15.98 -10.24
C GLU A 46 -10.31 -16.38 -9.53
N LYS A 47 -9.16 -15.96 -10.06
CA LYS A 47 -7.85 -16.20 -9.43
C LYS A 47 -7.64 -15.36 -8.17
N ILE A 48 -8.43 -14.30 -7.98
CA ILE A 48 -8.32 -13.33 -6.89
C ILE A 48 -9.29 -13.66 -5.75
N MET A 49 -10.52 -14.07 -6.10
CA MET A 49 -11.61 -14.24 -5.12
C MET A 49 -11.39 -15.38 -4.12
N LYS A 50 -10.48 -16.32 -4.40
CA LYS A 50 -10.20 -17.47 -3.52
C LYS A 50 -9.41 -17.13 -2.25
N GLY A 51 -8.79 -15.95 -2.14
CA GLY A 51 -7.87 -15.64 -1.03
C GLY A 51 -8.38 -14.65 0.04
N GLY A 52 -9.57 -14.06 -0.11
CA GLY A 52 -10.07 -13.07 0.87
C GLY A 52 -9.30 -11.73 0.91
N LEU A 53 -8.37 -11.49 -0.02
CA LEU A 53 -7.52 -10.28 -0.06
C LEU A 53 -8.11 -9.10 -0.84
N ILE A 54 -9.41 -9.12 -1.17
CA ILE A 54 -10.04 -8.12 -2.05
C ILE A 54 -9.87 -6.70 -1.49
N ASP A 55 -10.00 -6.50 -0.19
CA ASP A 55 -9.91 -5.14 0.39
C ASP A 55 -8.46 -4.65 0.50
N GLN A 56 -7.50 -5.54 0.73
CA GLN A 56 -6.07 -5.20 0.62
C GLN A 56 -5.72 -4.80 -0.80
N ILE A 57 -6.20 -5.56 -1.80
CA ILE A 57 -6.04 -5.25 -3.21
C ILE A 57 -6.64 -3.88 -3.55
N LYS A 58 -7.90 -3.61 -3.18
CA LYS A 58 -8.54 -2.31 -3.42
C LYS A 58 -7.75 -1.17 -2.79
N ARG A 59 -7.22 -1.37 -1.59
CA ARG A 59 -6.38 -0.39 -0.90
C ARG A 59 -5.08 -0.14 -1.66
N GLU A 60 -4.34 -1.18 -2.02
CA GLU A 60 -3.09 -1.04 -2.78
C GLU A 60 -3.33 -0.33 -4.13
N ILE A 61 -4.39 -0.71 -4.86
CA ILE A 61 -4.80 -0.02 -6.12
C ILE A 61 -5.09 1.46 -5.89
N SER A 62 -5.83 1.78 -4.82
CA SER A 62 -6.23 3.16 -4.52
C SER A 62 -5.01 4.03 -4.23
N VAL A 63 -4.02 3.50 -3.52
CA VAL A 63 -2.77 4.22 -3.25
C VAL A 63 -1.92 4.31 -4.52
N MET A 64 -1.83 3.25 -5.33
CA MET A 64 -1.10 3.27 -6.60
C MET A 64 -1.59 4.36 -7.57
N ARG A 65 -2.90 4.65 -7.61
CA ARG A 65 -3.44 5.76 -8.44
C ARG A 65 -2.88 7.14 -8.04
N LEU A 66 -2.43 7.28 -6.79
CA LEU A 66 -1.84 8.50 -6.25
C LEU A 66 -0.32 8.53 -6.38
N VAL A 67 0.32 7.40 -6.68
CA VAL A 67 1.77 7.30 -6.88
C VAL A 67 2.13 8.00 -8.19
N LYS A 68 2.87 9.12 -8.07
CA LYS A 68 3.41 9.88 -9.20
C LYS A 68 4.90 10.10 -8.96
N HIS A 69 5.72 9.25 -9.57
CA HIS A 69 7.17 9.30 -9.45
C HIS A 69 7.80 9.06 -10.83
N PRO A 70 8.87 9.79 -11.22
CA PRO A 70 9.48 9.63 -12.54
C PRO A 70 10.02 8.21 -12.77
N ASN A 71 10.49 7.53 -11.73
CA ASN A 71 11.00 6.15 -11.81
C ASN A 71 10.00 5.06 -11.43
N VAL A 72 8.69 5.37 -11.35
CA VAL A 72 7.63 4.36 -11.17
C VAL A 72 6.70 4.41 -12.38
N VAL A 73 6.31 3.25 -12.90
CA VAL A 73 5.32 3.16 -13.98
C VAL A 73 4.00 3.71 -13.49
N ARG A 74 3.48 4.72 -14.18
CA ARG A 74 2.23 5.37 -13.78
C ARG A 74 1.02 4.47 -14.06
N LEU A 75 0.18 4.29 -13.06
CA LEU A 75 -1.17 3.76 -13.24
C LEU A 75 -2.11 4.89 -13.67
N TYR A 76 -2.72 4.78 -14.85
CA TYR A 76 -3.69 5.76 -15.34
C TYR A 76 -5.09 5.49 -14.78
N GLU A 77 -5.57 4.26 -14.95
CA GLU A 77 -6.88 3.84 -14.46
C GLU A 77 -6.96 2.32 -14.27
N VAL A 78 -7.97 1.89 -13.52
CA VAL A 78 -8.33 0.48 -13.38
C VAL A 78 -9.76 0.32 -13.86
N MET A 79 -9.97 -0.66 -14.74
CA MET A 79 -11.28 -1.04 -15.24
C MET A 79 -11.57 -2.48 -14.84
N ALA A 80 -12.83 -2.88 -14.80
CA ALA A 80 -13.22 -4.25 -14.49
C ALA A 80 -14.40 -4.70 -15.35
N SER A 81 -14.40 -5.99 -15.72
CA SER A 81 -15.56 -6.69 -16.25
C SER A 81 -16.08 -7.70 -15.22
N LYS A 82 -17.11 -8.49 -15.55
CA LYS A 82 -17.60 -9.57 -14.68
C LYS A 82 -16.49 -10.57 -14.30
N SER A 83 -15.54 -10.85 -15.20
CA SER A 83 -14.53 -11.89 -15.02
C SER A 83 -13.08 -11.38 -14.93
N LYS A 84 -12.80 -10.12 -15.27
CA LYS A 84 -11.42 -9.61 -15.37
C LYS A 84 -11.24 -8.22 -14.77
N ILE A 85 -10.01 -7.91 -14.37
CA ILE A 85 -9.54 -6.59 -13.97
C ILE A 85 -8.46 -6.15 -14.97
N TYR A 86 -8.53 -4.89 -15.39
CA TYR A 86 -7.64 -4.29 -16.37
C TYR A 86 -6.95 -3.09 -15.75
N PHE A 87 -5.62 -3.10 -15.73
CA PHE A 87 -4.79 -1.99 -15.28
C PHE A 87 -4.24 -1.27 -16.50
N VAL A 88 -4.66 -0.02 -16.70
CA VAL A 88 -4.18 0.83 -17.78
C VAL A 88 -3.00 1.63 -17.25
N MET A 89 -1.82 1.41 -17.80
CA MET A 89 -0.55 1.89 -17.28
C MET A 89 0.27 2.59 -18.37
N GLU A 90 1.25 3.37 -17.94
CA GLU A 90 2.29 3.95 -18.79
C GLU A 90 2.98 2.85 -19.62
N TYR A 91 3.08 3.06 -20.93
CA TYR A 91 3.85 2.18 -21.80
C TYR A 91 5.31 2.61 -21.84
N VAL A 92 6.20 1.76 -21.32
CA VAL A 92 7.64 2.01 -21.25
C VAL A 92 8.33 1.39 -22.48
N LYS A 93 8.82 2.22 -23.40
CA LYS A 93 9.29 1.76 -24.72
C LYS A 93 10.67 1.11 -24.73
N GLY A 94 11.53 1.42 -23.76
CA GLY A 94 12.91 0.96 -23.76
C GLY A 94 13.12 -0.46 -23.26
N GLY A 95 12.06 -1.20 -22.88
CA GLY A 95 12.15 -2.60 -22.47
C GLY A 95 12.86 -2.80 -21.12
N GLU A 96 13.18 -4.05 -20.80
CA GLU A 96 13.80 -4.41 -19.51
C GLU A 96 15.27 -3.95 -19.43
N LEU A 97 15.65 -3.44 -18.25
CA LEU A 97 17.01 -3.04 -17.92
C LEU A 97 18.00 -4.19 -18.17
N PHE A 98 17.64 -5.40 -17.71
CA PHE A 98 18.52 -6.57 -17.79
C PHE A 98 18.80 -7.02 -19.22
N ASN A 99 17.86 -6.82 -20.16
CA ASN A 99 18.07 -7.11 -21.58
C ASN A 99 19.07 -6.14 -22.22
N LYS A 100 19.12 -4.89 -21.78
CA LYS A 100 20.11 -3.92 -22.27
C LYS A 100 21.52 -4.15 -21.72
N ILE A 101 21.62 -4.75 -20.54
CA ILE A 101 22.90 -5.04 -19.87
C ILE A 101 23.35 -6.49 -20.03
N ALA A 102 22.59 -7.36 -20.70
CA ALA A 102 22.94 -8.77 -20.97
C ALA A 102 24.30 -8.95 -21.70
N LYS A 103 24.94 -7.87 -22.11
CA LYS A 103 26.31 -7.81 -22.65
C LYS A 103 27.41 -7.84 -21.57
N GLY A 104 27.08 -7.76 -20.27
CA GLY A 104 28.03 -7.90 -19.16
C GLY A 104 27.70 -7.09 -17.91
N LYS A 105 28.69 -6.91 -17.03
CA LYS A 105 28.57 -6.04 -15.85
C LYS A 105 28.55 -4.56 -16.23
N LEU A 106 27.87 -3.74 -15.43
CA LEU A 106 27.93 -2.29 -15.54
C LEU A 106 29.17 -1.72 -14.86
N LYS A 107 29.59 -0.53 -15.31
CA LYS A 107 30.51 0.30 -14.55
C LYS A 107 29.83 0.76 -13.26
N GLU A 108 30.63 0.99 -12.24
CA GLU A 108 30.11 1.34 -10.91
C GLU A 108 29.24 2.60 -10.94
N ASP A 109 29.60 3.61 -11.72
CA ASP A 109 28.83 4.85 -11.84
C ASP A 109 27.47 4.64 -12.50
N ASP A 110 27.40 3.80 -13.54
CA ASP A 110 26.14 3.47 -14.22
C ASP A 110 25.22 2.64 -13.31
N ALA A 111 25.78 1.63 -12.63
CA ALA A 111 25.06 0.84 -11.65
C ALA A 111 24.55 1.70 -10.48
N ARG A 112 25.36 2.66 -10.02
CA ARG A 112 24.97 3.62 -8.99
C ARG A 112 23.80 4.48 -9.44
N ARG A 113 23.83 5.02 -10.66
CA ARG A 113 22.72 5.81 -11.21
C ARG A 113 21.41 5.02 -11.23
N TYR A 114 21.42 3.78 -11.71
CA TYR A 114 20.22 2.95 -11.69
C TYR A 114 19.77 2.58 -10.28
N PHE A 115 20.71 2.29 -9.38
CA PHE A 115 20.39 1.99 -7.99
C PHE A 115 19.82 3.19 -7.24
N GLN A 116 20.31 4.40 -7.51
CA GLN A 116 19.74 5.65 -7.00
C GLN A 116 18.29 5.83 -7.42
N GLN A 117 17.99 5.64 -8.71
CA GLN A 117 16.62 5.71 -9.23
C GLN A 117 15.70 4.64 -8.62
N LEU A 118 16.22 3.43 -8.41
CA LEU A 118 15.48 2.34 -7.77
C LEU A 118 15.14 2.68 -6.33
N ILE A 119 16.13 3.11 -5.55
CA ILE A 119 15.93 3.46 -4.14
C ILE A 119 15.02 4.67 -3.98
N ALA A 120 15.13 5.69 -4.84
CA ALA A 120 14.23 6.83 -4.82
C ALA A 120 12.77 6.41 -5.07
N ALA A 121 12.53 5.52 -6.04
CA ALA A 121 11.20 4.95 -6.28
C ALA A 121 10.68 4.15 -5.08
N VAL A 122 11.55 3.33 -4.47
CA VAL A 122 11.22 2.51 -3.29
C VAL A 122 10.88 3.38 -2.09
N ASP A 123 11.69 4.39 -1.77
CA ASP A 123 11.45 5.34 -0.68
C ASP A 123 10.13 6.09 -0.84
N TYR A 124 9.87 6.57 -2.07
CA TYR A 124 8.63 7.26 -2.41
C TYR A 124 7.38 6.39 -2.20
N CYS A 125 7.44 5.12 -2.58
CA CYS A 125 6.34 4.18 -2.39
C CYS A 125 6.19 3.77 -0.92
N HIS A 126 7.29 3.47 -0.23
CA HIS A 126 7.30 3.04 1.17
C HIS A 126 6.73 4.12 2.10
N SER A 127 7.05 5.40 1.87
CA SER A 127 6.48 6.53 2.63
C SER A 127 4.96 6.67 2.47
N ARG A 128 4.35 6.01 1.47
CA ARG A 128 2.90 5.95 1.22
C ARG A 128 2.28 4.61 1.62
N GLY A 129 3.05 3.73 2.26
CA GLY A 129 2.61 2.40 2.68
C GLY A 129 2.43 1.41 1.52
N VAL A 130 3.04 1.69 0.35
CA VAL A 130 3.07 0.76 -0.79
C VAL A 130 4.41 0.07 -0.82
N TYR A 131 4.39 -1.26 -0.76
CA TYR A 131 5.57 -2.11 -0.86
C TYR A 131 5.48 -2.91 -2.16
N HIS A 132 6.63 -3.26 -2.75
CA HIS A 132 6.62 -4.02 -4.00
C HIS A 132 6.56 -5.53 -3.76
N ARG A 133 7.36 -6.06 -2.82
CA ARG A 133 7.39 -7.46 -2.37
C ARG A 133 7.78 -8.52 -3.42
N ASP A 134 8.09 -8.11 -4.65
CA ASP A 134 8.50 -8.97 -5.77
C ASP A 134 9.45 -8.20 -6.72
N LEU A 135 10.36 -7.40 -6.16
CA LEU A 135 11.36 -6.69 -6.96
C LEU A 135 12.32 -7.69 -7.62
N LYS A 136 12.38 -7.64 -8.94
CA LYS A 136 13.18 -8.53 -9.78
C LYS A 136 13.48 -7.88 -11.13
N PRO A 137 14.47 -8.38 -11.90
CA PRO A 137 14.85 -7.85 -13.22
C PRO A 137 13.69 -7.51 -14.16
N GLU A 138 12.70 -8.38 -14.21
CA GLU A 138 11.55 -8.30 -15.10
C GLU A 138 10.66 -7.08 -14.78
N ASN A 139 10.76 -6.56 -13.56
CA ASN A 139 10.01 -5.38 -13.10
C ASN A 139 10.81 -4.07 -13.26
N LEU A 140 12.03 -4.13 -13.79
CA LEU A 140 12.89 -2.96 -14.02
C LEU A 140 12.96 -2.65 -15.51
N LEU A 141 12.22 -1.63 -15.91
CA LEU A 141 12.15 -1.17 -17.30
C LEU A 141 12.97 0.09 -17.51
N LEU A 142 13.23 0.43 -18.78
CA LEU A 142 13.89 1.66 -19.18
C LEU A 142 13.00 2.48 -20.10
N ASP A 143 12.89 3.78 -19.82
CA ASP A 143 12.24 4.72 -20.74
C ASP A 143 13.11 4.99 -21.99
N GLU A 144 12.61 5.87 -22.87
CA GLU A 144 13.31 6.28 -24.10
C GLU A 144 14.64 7.01 -23.82
N ASN A 145 14.74 7.64 -22.66
CA ASN A 145 15.94 8.38 -22.21
C ASN A 145 16.90 7.48 -21.42
N GLY A 146 16.59 6.18 -21.29
CA GLY A 146 17.40 5.23 -20.53
C GLY A 146 17.34 5.44 -19.01
N ASN A 147 16.28 6.04 -18.48
CA ASN A 147 15.99 6.10 -17.04
C ASN A 147 15.17 4.89 -16.60
N LEU A 148 15.39 4.45 -15.37
CA LEU A 148 14.67 3.36 -14.73
C LEU A 148 13.19 3.71 -14.55
N LYS A 149 12.33 2.74 -14.83
CA LYS A 149 10.91 2.71 -14.51
C LYS A 149 10.59 1.38 -13.83
N VAL A 150 10.24 1.42 -12.55
CA VAL A 150 9.82 0.22 -11.82
C VAL A 150 8.34 -0.03 -12.08
N SER A 151 8.02 -1.21 -12.62
CA SER A 151 6.63 -1.66 -12.85
C SER A 151 6.09 -2.44 -11.66
N ASP A 152 4.78 -2.75 -11.68
CA ASP A 152 4.14 -3.70 -10.75
C ASP A 152 4.18 -3.37 -9.24
N PHE A 153 4.55 -2.14 -8.86
CA PHE A 153 4.35 -1.63 -7.50
C PHE A 153 2.88 -1.74 -7.07
N GLY A 154 2.61 -2.17 -5.83
CA GLY A 154 1.24 -2.23 -5.30
C GLY A 154 0.33 -3.27 -5.95
N LEU A 155 0.91 -4.20 -6.71
CA LEU A 155 0.21 -5.42 -7.17
C LEU A 155 0.61 -6.64 -6.34
N SER A 156 1.24 -6.42 -5.19
CA SER A 156 1.77 -7.46 -4.31
C SER A 156 0.69 -8.28 -3.61
N ALA A 157 -0.43 -7.67 -3.21
CA ALA A 157 -1.54 -8.41 -2.61
C ALA A 157 -2.10 -9.49 -3.55
N PHE A 158 -2.03 -9.26 -4.87
CA PHE A 158 -2.39 -10.28 -5.86
C PHE A 158 -1.42 -11.45 -5.85
N ILE A 159 -0.12 -11.17 -5.75
CA ILE A 159 0.94 -12.19 -5.69
C ILE A 159 0.83 -13.00 -4.39
N GLU A 160 0.56 -12.34 -3.26
CA GLU A 160 0.41 -13.02 -1.96
C GLU A 160 -0.84 -13.90 -1.89
N SER A 161 -1.97 -13.46 -2.45
CA SER A 161 -3.19 -14.29 -2.54
C SER A 161 -2.98 -15.57 -3.33
N SER A 162 -2.07 -15.55 -4.30
CA SER A 162 -1.71 -16.73 -5.10
C SER A 162 -0.74 -17.68 -4.40
N ARG A 163 -0.01 -17.24 -3.37
CA ARG A 163 0.95 -18.08 -2.62
C ARG A 163 0.30 -18.92 -1.50
N GLN A 164 -1.02 -18.80 -1.30
CA GLN A 164 -1.77 -19.54 -0.27
C GLN A 164 -1.97 -21.03 -0.60
N ASP A 165 -1.64 -21.49 -1.81
CA ASP A 165 -1.66 -22.90 -2.19
C ASP A 165 -0.45 -23.69 -1.64
N GLY A 166 0.46 -23.04 -0.90
CA GLY A 166 1.58 -23.70 -0.21
C GLY A 166 2.66 -24.26 -1.15
N LEU A 167 2.49 -24.09 -2.46
CA LEU A 167 3.49 -24.42 -3.46
C LEU A 167 4.16 -23.12 -3.88
N LEU A 168 5.49 -23.09 -3.77
CA LEU A 168 6.32 -22.08 -4.41
C LEU A 168 6.23 -22.25 -5.93
N HIS A 169 5.09 -21.90 -6.53
CA HIS A 169 4.86 -21.90 -7.97
C HIS A 169 5.60 -20.72 -8.62
N THR A 170 6.92 -20.72 -8.51
CA THR A 170 7.81 -20.04 -9.45
C THR A 170 8.15 -21.05 -10.53
N THR A 171 7.20 -21.31 -11.43
CA THR A 171 7.42 -22.26 -12.54
C THR A 171 8.45 -21.78 -13.56
N CYS A 172 9.02 -20.56 -13.45
CA CYS A 172 10.09 -20.04 -14.32
C CYS A 172 10.92 -18.88 -13.70
N GLY A 173 11.02 -18.72 -12.37
CA GLY A 173 11.70 -17.57 -11.74
C GLY A 173 12.79 -17.98 -10.75
N THR A 174 13.95 -17.31 -10.78
CA THR A 174 15.03 -17.57 -9.82
C THR A 174 14.66 -17.02 -8.42
N PRO A 175 14.52 -17.86 -7.37
CA PRO A 175 14.17 -17.39 -6.01
C PRO A 175 15.27 -16.54 -5.35
N ALA A 176 16.36 -16.27 -6.05
CA ALA A 176 17.54 -15.56 -5.56
C ALA A 176 17.29 -14.10 -5.15
N TYR A 177 16.20 -13.47 -5.60
CA TYR A 177 15.83 -12.10 -5.22
C TYR A 177 15.02 -12.03 -3.93
N VAL A 178 14.48 -13.16 -3.48
CA VAL A 178 13.56 -13.22 -2.34
C VAL A 178 14.34 -13.14 -1.03
N ALA A 179 13.87 -12.32 -0.10
CA ALA A 179 14.48 -12.18 1.23
C ALA A 179 14.29 -13.45 2.08
N PRO A 180 15.23 -13.76 3.00
CA PRO A 180 15.16 -14.94 3.86
C PRO A 180 13.82 -15.08 4.58
N GLU A 181 13.31 -14.00 5.16
CA GLU A 181 12.07 -14.00 5.92
C GLU A 181 10.82 -14.31 5.07
N VAL A 182 10.86 -14.01 3.77
CA VAL A 182 9.75 -14.29 2.84
C VAL A 182 9.67 -15.78 2.51
N ILE A 183 10.81 -16.48 2.47
CA ILE A 183 10.88 -17.93 2.26
C ILE A 183 10.26 -18.70 3.43
N HIS A 184 10.35 -18.16 4.65
CA HIS A 184 9.88 -18.84 5.86
C HIS A 184 8.38 -18.66 6.15
N HIS A 185 7.62 -18.02 5.25
CA HIS A 185 6.15 -17.87 5.30
C HIS A 185 5.56 -17.33 6.61
N LYS A 186 6.32 -16.57 7.39
CA LYS A 186 5.83 -15.79 8.54
C LYS A 186 5.64 -14.36 8.05
N GLY A 187 4.55 -13.70 8.41
CA GLY A 187 4.31 -12.31 8.02
C GLY A 187 5.57 -11.45 8.21
N TYR A 188 5.92 -10.67 7.18
CA TYR A 188 7.22 -10.00 7.08
C TYR A 188 7.07 -8.50 6.86
N ASP A 189 8.13 -7.75 7.17
CA ASP A 189 8.23 -6.34 6.86
C ASP A 189 8.54 -6.16 5.36
N GLY A 190 7.52 -5.74 4.60
CA GLY A 190 7.65 -5.50 3.15
C GLY A 190 8.75 -4.51 2.79
N ALA A 191 9.02 -3.51 3.65
CA ALA A 191 10.08 -2.56 3.38
C ALA A 191 11.47 -3.21 3.45
N LYS A 192 11.69 -4.09 4.44
CA LYS A 192 12.95 -4.82 4.58
C LYS A 192 13.15 -5.82 3.45
N ALA A 193 12.08 -6.50 3.02
CA ALA A 193 12.13 -7.44 1.90
C ALA A 193 12.48 -6.75 0.56
N ASP A 194 11.91 -5.57 0.30
CA ASP A 194 12.25 -4.78 -0.89
C ASP A 194 13.72 -4.35 -0.88
N ILE A 195 14.25 -3.92 0.28
CA ILE A 195 15.66 -3.55 0.41
C ILE A 195 16.60 -4.71 0.11
N TRP A 196 16.29 -5.92 0.59
CA TRP A 196 17.06 -7.12 0.23
C TRP A 196 17.08 -7.33 -1.29
N SER A 197 15.90 -7.28 -1.92
CA SER A 197 15.75 -7.45 -3.36
C SER A 197 16.56 -6.41 -4.14
N CYS A 198 16.55 -5.14 -3.68
CA CYS A 198 17.39 -4.07 -4.23
C CYS A 198 18.89 -4.40 -4.14
N GLY A 199 19.34 -5.03 -3.04
CA GLY A 199 20.73 -5.48 -2.88
C GLY A 199 21.12 -6.56 -3.87
N VAL A 200 20.23 -7.53 -4.11
CA VAL A 200 20.45 -8.59 -5.11
C VAL A 200 20.54 -7.98 -6.51
N ILE A 201 19.66 -7.02 -6.83
CA ILE A 201 19.69 -6.26 -8.09
C ILE A 201 21.01 -5.50 -8.23
N LEU A 202 21.43 -4.73 -7.22
CA LEU A 202 22.70 -3.98 -7.26
C LEU A 202 23.89 -4.90 -7.50
N TYR A 203 23.94 -6.03 -6.78
CA TYR A 203 24.98 -7.03 -7.00
C TYR A 203 24.96 -7.51 -8.46
N ALA A 204 23.79 -7.85 -8.99
CA ALA A 204 23.66 -8.33 -10.36
C ALA A 204 24.12 -7.30 -11.40
N LEU A 205 23.80 -6.01 -11.20
CA LEU A 205 24.27 -4.92 -12.06
C LEU A 205 25.80 -4.81 -12.08
N LEU A 206 26.46 -4.95 -10.92
CA LEU A 206 27.91 -4.78 -10.76
C LEU A 206 28.72 -6.04 -11.10
N ALA A 207 28.15 -7.22 -10.87
CA ALA A 207 28.82 -8.51 -11.06
C ALA A 207 28.53 -9.13 -12.44
N GLY A 208 27.34 -8.90 -12.99
CA GLY A 208 26.82 -9.63 -14.16
C GLY A 208 26.25 -11.01 -13.83
N PHE A 209 26.19 -11.38 -12.54
CA PHE A 209 25.63 -12.63 -12.02
C PHE A 209 25.06 -12.42 -10.61
N LEU A 210 24.32 -13.39 -10.07
CA LEU A 210 23.60 -13.22 -8.80
C LEU A 210 24.48 -13.55 -7.58
N PRO A 211 24.24 -12.90 -6.42
CA PRO A 211 24.99 -13.17 -5.19
C PRO A 211 24.73 -14.59 -4.65
N PHE A 212 23.52 -15.11 -4.86
CA PHE A 212 23.10 -16.43 -4.40
C PHE A 212 22.71 -17.30 -5.60
N GLN A 213 23.51 -18.33 -5.88
CA GLN A 213 23.25 -19.32 -6.92
C GLN A 213 23.72 -20.70 -6.45
N HIS A 214 22.94 -21.71 -6.79
CA HIS A 214 23.29 -23.12 -6.61
C HIS A 214 22.38 -24.00 -7.47
N SER A 215 22.86 -25.17 -7.90
CA SER A 215 22.07 -26.16 -8.67
C SER A 215 21.02 -26.84 -7.79
N ASN A 216 21.38 -27.16 -6.55
CA ASN A 216 20.46 -27.64 -5.52
C ASN A 216 19.72 -26.48 -4.85
N LEU A 217 18.38 -26.53 -4.87
CA LEU A 217 17.49 -25.49 -4.33
C LEU A 217 17.58 -25.33 -2.81
N MET A 218 17.75 -26.43 -2.05
CA MET A 218 17.93 -26.35 -0.59
C MET A 218 19.24 -25.65 -0.23
N GLU A 219 20.30 -25.90 -0.99
CA GLU A 219 21.59 -25.20 -0.81
C GLU A 219 21.49 -23.72 -1.18
N LEU A 220 20.72 -23.37 -2.21
CA LEU A 220 20.41 -21.98 -2.53
C LEU A 220 19.69 -21.31 -1.35
N TYR A 221 18.65 -21.92 -0.80
CA TYR A 221 17.95 -21.39 0.38
C TYR A 221 18.86 -21.29 1.59
N ARG A 222 19.75 -22.26 1.81
CA ARG A 222 20.74 -22.23 2.91
C ARG A 222 21.67 -21.02 2.77
N LYS A 223 22.17 -20.73 1.56
CA LYS A 223 22.99 -19.54 1.29
C LYS A 223 22.23 -18.25 1.53
N ILE A 224 20.99 -18.16 1.04
CA ILE A 224 20.11 -16.99 1.23
C ILE A 224 19.87 -16.77 2.73
N SER A 225 19.44 -17.79 3.47
CA SER A 225 19.16 -17.72 4.90
C SER A 225 20.38 -17.32 5.74
N ARG A 226 21.59 -17.65 5.29
CA ARG A 226 22.85 -17.27 5.95
C ARG A 226 23.44 -15.96 5.45
N GLY A 227 22.92 -15.39 4.36
CA GLY A 227 23.53 -14.22 3.70
C GLY A 227 24.93 -14.51 3.18
N GLU A 228 25.22 -15.75 2.79
CA GLU A 228 26.55 -16.15 2.36
C GLU A 228 26.75 -15.87 0.86
N PHE A 229 27.39 -14.74 0.55
CA PHE A 229 27.76 -14.36 -0.82
C PHE A 229 29.21 -13.88 -0.89
N LYS A 230 29.83 -14.00 -2.07
CA LYS A 230 31.20 -13.55 -2.32
C LYS A 230 31.18 -12.30 -3.19
N CYS A 231 31.90 -11.25 -2.80
CA CYS A 231 32.08 -10.08 -3.65
C CYS A 231 33.23 -10.31 -4.64
N PRO A 232 33.05 -10.05 -5.96
CA PRO A 232 34.12 -10.10 -6.93
C PRO A 232 35.27 -9.15 -6.59
N HIS A 233 36.48 -9.45 -7.06
CA HIS A 233 37.68 -8.65 -6.76
C HIS A 233 37.57 -7.19 -7.22
N TRP A 234 36.82 -6.94 -8.31
CA TRP A 234 36.60 -5.59 -8.86
C TRP A 234 35.57 -4.74 -8.10
N PHE A 235 34.91 -5.27 -7.06
CA PHE A 235 34.05 -4.44 -6.22
C PHE A 235 34.89 -3.55 -5.33
N SER A 236 34.61 -2.24 -5.35
CA SER A 236 35.25 -1.29 -4.45
C SER A 236 34.92 -1.61 -2.98
N PRO A 237 35.80 -1.26 -2.02
CA PRO A 237 35.52 -1.50 -0.60
C PRO A 237 34.21 -0.88 -0.12
N GLN A 238 33.84 0.27 -0.70
CA GLN A 238 32.59 0.97 -0.39
C GLN A 238 31.35 0.16 -0.79
N VAL A 239 31.34 -0.39 -2.02
CA VAL A 239 30.28 -1.28 -2.51
C VAL A 239 30.14 -2.51 -1.62
N ARG A 240 31.26 -3.16 -1.27
CA ARG A 240 31.24 -4.37 -0.43
C ARG A 240 30.61 -4.10 0.94
N LYS A 241 30.99 -2.99 1.57
CA LYS A 241 30.43 -2.53 2.86
C LYS A 241 28.95 -2.16 2.75
N LEU A 242 28.52 -1.59 1.63
CA LEU A 242 27.11 -1.29 1.39
C LEU A 242 26.30 -2.58 1.23
N LEU A 243 26.74 -3.48 0.36
CA LEU A 243 26.07 -4.77 0.10
C LEU A 243 25.98 -5.63 1.36
N SER A 244 27.00 -5.66 2.22
CA SER A 244 26.93 -6.41 3.48
C SER A 244 25.87 -5.89 4.45
N ARG A 245 25.51 -4.59 4.37
CA ARG A 245 24.44 -3.99 5.19
C ARG A 245 23.05 -4.17 4.56
N ILE A 246 22.97 -4.25 3.24
CA ILE A 246 21.72 -4.48 2.50
C ILE A 246 21.32 -5.95 2.55
N LEU A 247 22.27 -6.86 2.30
CA LEU A 247 22.07 -8.32 2.30
C LEU A 247 22.32 -8.92 3.70
N GLU A 248 21.95 -8.18 4.74
CA GLU A 248 21.92 -8.65 6.13
C GLU A 248 20.70 -9.57 6.32
N PRO A 249 20.88 -10.87 6.63
CA PRO A 249 19.78 -11.82 6.73
C PRO A 249 18.77 -11.45 7.79
N ASN A 250 19.22 -10.90 8.92
CA ASN A 250 18.32 -10.48 9.98
C ASN A 250 17.60 -9.18 9.58
N PRO A 251 16.28 -9.20 9.32
CA PRO A 251 15.56 -8.01 8.84
C PRO A 251 15.59 -6.86 9.85
N ILE A 252 15.77 -7.11 11.14
CA ILE A 252 15.87 -6.07 12.17
C ILE A 252 17.19 -5.29 12.02
N GLN A 253 18.30 -6.00 11.76
CA GLN A 253 19.63 -5.42 11.60
C GLN A 253 19.87 -4.86 10.20
N ARG A 254 19.11 -5.33 9.20
CA ARG A 254 19.16 -4.85 7.81
C ARG A 254 18.97 -3.35 7.72
N ILE A 255 19.81 -2.70 6.91
CA ILE A 255 19.80 -1.26 6.68
C ILE A 255 18.40 -0.77 6.27
N THR A 256 18.00 0.40 6.75
CA THR A 256 16.77 1.06 6.34
C THR A 256 17.01 1.94 5.10
N VAL A 257 15.96 2.25 4.34
CA VAL A 257 16.04 3.16 3.18
C VAL A 257 16.70 4.49 3.57
N ALA A 258 16.25 5.12 4.66
CA ALA A 258 16.83 6.36 5.17
C ALA A 258 18.36 6.28 5.40
N LYS A 259 18.82 5.23 6.11
CA LYS A 259 20.26 5.01 6.36
C LYS A 259 21.05 4.64 5.09
N LEU A 260 20.38 4.05 4.11
CA LEU A 260 20.97 3.70 2.82
C LEU A 260 21.20 4.98 1.99
N MET A 261 20.23 5.90 1.96
CA MET A 261 20.34 7.17 1.25
C MET A 261 21.38 8.13 1.86
N GLU A 262 21.77 7.93 3.12
CA GLU A 262 22.90 8.62 3.77
C GLU A 262 24.27 8.03 3.41
N ASN A 263 24.33 6.85 2.80
CA ASN A 263 25.58 6.17 2.51
C ASN A 263 26.43 6.96 1.50
N CYS A 264 27.75 7.04 1.73
CA CYS A 264 28.67 7.79 0.87
C CYS A 264 28.73 7.28 -0.56
N TRP A 265 28.67 5.96 -0.77
CA TRP A 265 28.63 5.38 -2.11
C TRP A 265 27.33 5.75 -2.83
N PHE A 266 26.20 5.73 -2.11
CA PHE A 266 24.90 6.11 -2.66
C PHE A 266 24.83 7.60 -2.99
N ARG A 267 25.29 8.48 -2.09
CA ARG A 267 25.20 9.94 -2.28
C ARG A 267 26.06 10.49 -3.40
N ASN A 268 27.09 9.75 -3.84
CA ASN A 268 27.97 10.22 -4.89
C ASN A 268 27.18 10.49 -6.19
N GLY A 269 27.11 11.77 -6.60
CA GLY A 269 26.38 12.23 -7.78
C GLY A 269 24.84 12.16 -7.67
N TYR A 270 24.30 11.86 -6.49
CA TYR A 270 22.84 11.80 -6.29
C TYR A 270 22.24 13.20 -6.31
N LYS A 271 21.12 13.35 -7.02
CA LYS A 271 20.32 14.58 -7.06
C LYS A 271 18.92 14.22 -6.57
N ASP A 272 18.42 14.96 -5.57
CA ASP A 272 17.06 14.78 -5.11
C ASP A 272 16.08 15.05 -6.25
N ILE A 273 15.08 14.18 -6.35
CA ILE A 273 14.00 14.33 -7.31
C ILE A 273 12.98 15.27 -6.65
N ASP A 274 12.82 16.47 -7.20
CA ASP A 274 11.75 17.38 -6.80
C ASP A 274 10.41 16.77 -7.24
N ILE A 275 9.71 16.13 -6.29
CA ILE A 275 8.40 15.55 -6.55
C ILE A 275 7.35 16.53 -6.03
N PRO A 276 6.50 17.10 -6.90
CA PRO A 276 5.46 18.01 -6.46
C PRO A 276 4.51 17.33 -5.47
N PRO A 277 4.00 18.07 -4.45
CA PRO A 277 3.11 17.51 -3.45
C PRO A 277 1.85 16.92 -4.09
N PRO A 278 1.27 15.85 -3.51
CA PRO A 278 0.07 15.21 -4.06
C PRO A 278 -1.09 16.22 -4.15
N SER A 279 -1.58 16.43 -5.37
CA SER A 279 -2.75 17.26 -5.66
C SER A 279 -4.03 16.71 -4.97
N PRO A 280 -5.00 17.55 -4.58
CA PRO A 280 -6.26 17.12 -3.96
C PRO A 280 -7.02 16.09 -4.82
N GLN A 281 -7.65 15.12 -4.14
CA GLN A 281 -8.23 13.89 -4.69
C GLN A 281 -9.30 14.09 -5.78
N PRO A 282 -9.34 13.23 -6.82
CA PRO A 282 -10.55 12.96 -7.59
C PRO A 282 -11.15 11.56 -7.31
N ARG A 283 -12.43 11.57 -6.92
CA ARG A 283 -13.49 10.53 -6.93
C ARG A 283 -13.17 9.13 -6.37
N THR A 284 -13.86 8.82 -5.27
CA THR A 284 -13.90 7.56 -4.52
C THR A 284 -14.37 6.36 -5.35
N LEU A 285 -13.82 5.19 -5.01
CA LEU A 285 -14.00 3.88 -5.64
C LEU A 285 -15.44 3.34 -5.59
N ASP A 286 -16.31 3.89 -4.76
CA ASP A 286 -17.68 3.41 -4.56
C ASP A 286 -18.58 3.55 -5.79
N SER A 287 -18.17 4.35 -6.77
CA SER A 287 -18.90 4.56 -8.03
C SER A 287 -18.55 3.58 -9.15
N LEU A 288 -17.61 2.65 -8.95
CA LEU A 288 -17.13 1.74 -10.00
C LEU A 288 -17.61 0.27 -9.83
N ILE A 289 -18.40 -0.01 -8.80
CA ILE A 289 -19.03 -1.33 -8.57
C ILE A 289 -20.55 -1.28 -8.74
N THR A 290 -21.17 -0.10 -8.78
CA THR A 290 -22.57 0.06 -9.15
C THR A 290 -22.71 0.21 -10.66
N ASP A 291 -23.55 -0.67 -11.22
CA ASP A 291 -23.95 -0.73 -12.62
C ASP A 291 -24.31 0.66 -13.19
N HIS A 292 -23.97 0.87 -14.46
CA HIS A 292 -24.35 2.04 -15.21
C HIS A 292 -25.87 2.24 -15.20
N SER A 293 -26.34 3.30 -14.54
CA SER A 293 -27.55 4.01 -14.93
C SER A 293 -27.38 5.50 -14.65
N SER A 294 -28.05 6.28 -15.49
CA SER A 294 -27.80 7.66 -15.88
C SER A 294 -28.15 8.74 -14.85
N ASP A 295 -27.44 9.86 -15.01
CA ASP A 295 -27.88 11.25 -14.94
C ASP A 295 -28.23 11.99 -13.64
N SER A 296 -27.83 13.26 -13.71
CA SER A 296 -28.32 14.47 -13.03
C SER A 296 -27.80 14.82 -11.63
N TRP A 297 -27.31 16.07 -11.56
CA TRP A 297 -26.98 16.82 -10.35
C TRP A 297 -28.23 17.58 -9.91
N GLU A 298 -28.44 17.70 -8.58
CA GLU A 298 -29.32 18.61 -7.78
C GLU A 298 -30.01 17.82 -6.63
N PRO A 299 -30.55 18.44 -5.54
CA PRO A 299 -29.83 18.67 -4.29
C PRO A 299 -30.45 17.99 -3.04
N ILE A 300 -29.63 17.87 -1.97
CA ILE A 300 -29.95 17.67 -0.52
C ILE A 300 -30.96 16.54 -0.17
N SER A 301 -30.49 15.41 0.36
CA SER A 301 -31.30 14.44 1.16
C SER A 301 -30.41 13.59 2.13
N PRO A 302 -30.97 12.79 3.06
CA PRO A 302 -30.59 12.71 4.48
C PRO A 302 -29.36 11.84 4.79
N VAL A 303 -28.76 12.06 5.97
CA VAL A 303 -27.60 11.32 6.51
C VAL A 303 -27.81 9.80 6.41
N ARG A 304 -27.01 9.11 5.58
CA ARG A 304 -26.95 7.65 5.49
C ARG A 304 -25.61 7.16 6.06
N PRO A 305 -25.58 6.55 7.26
CA PRO A 305 -24.38 5.93 7.82
C PRO A 305 -23.92 4.72 6.99
N SER A 306 -22.65 4.35 7.11
CA SER A 306 -22.11 3.13 6.48
C SER A 306 -22.55 1.89 7.27
N TYR A 307 -22.89 0.78 6.58
CA TYR A 307 -23.33 -0.46 7.24
C TYR A 307 -22.16 -1.28 7.77
N PHE A 308 -22.29 -1.78 9.00
CA PHE A 308 -21.39 -2.76 9.61
C PHE A 308 -21.90 -4.17 9.32
N ASN A 309 -21.12 -4.98 8.61
CA ASN A 309 -21.53 -6.35 8.28
C ASN A 309 -21.17 -7.34 9.40
N ALA A 310 -21.69 -8.57 9.34
CA ALA A 310 -21.48 -9.59 10.35
C ALA A 310 -19.99 -9.98 10.55
N PHE A 311 -19.15 -9.88 9.52
CA PHE A 311 -17.70 -10.10 9.63
C PHE A 311 -17.01 -8.97 10.37
N ASP A 312 -17.43 -7.73 10.15
CA ASP A 312 -16.91 -6.57 10.90
C ASP A 312 -17.20 -6.75 12.39
N ILE A 313 -18.40 -7.19 12.77
CA ILE A 313 -18.77 -7.45 14.18
C ILE A 313 -17.90 -8.57 14.81
N ILE A 314 -17.67 -9.66 14.08
CA ILE A 314 -16.90 -10.82 14.57
C ILE A 314 -15.42 -10.45 14.78
N SER A 315 -14.85 -9.65 13.88
CA SER A 315 -13.47 -9.15 13.97
C SER A 315 -13.21 -8.26 15.20
N LEU A 316 -14.28 -7.75 15.82
CA LEU A 316 -14.22 -6.87 16.98
C LEU A 316 -14.42 -7.57 18.34
N SER A 317 -14.69 -8.88 18.35
CA SER A 317 -14.82 -9.66 19.60
C SER A 317 -13.48 -9.72 20.36
N GLN A 318 -13.51 -9.63 21.69
CA GLN A 318 -12.29 -9.59 22.53
C GLN A 318 -11.33 -10.78 22.29
N GLY A 319 -11.83 -11.92 21.80
CA GLY A 319 -11.03 -13.09 21.43
C GLY A 319 -10.45 -13.11 20.01
N LEU A 320 -10.91 -12.24 19.11
CA LEU A 320 -10.47 -12.17 17.70
C LEU A 320 -9.96 -10.78 17.29
N ASN A 321 -9.93 -9.83 18.22
CA ASN A 321 -9.50 -8.46 17.98
C ASN A 321 -7.96 -8.37 17.86
N LEU A 322 -7.47 -8.35 16.61
CA LEU A 322 -6.04 -8.30 16.27
C LEU A 322 -5.44 -6.89 16.32
N SER A 323 -6.20 -5.84 16.69
CA SER A 323 -5.66 -4.45 16.77
C SER A 323 -4.45 -4.32 17.69
N GLY A 324 -4.39 -5.16 18.75
CA GLY A 324 -3.26 -5.21 19.67
C GLY A 324 -1.95 -5.69 19.06
N LEU A 325 -1.98 -6.31 17.87
CA LEU A 325 -0.78 -6.71 17.13
C LEU A 325 -0.15 -5.55 16.33
N PHE A 326 -0.92 -4.49 16.06
CA PHE A 326 -0.55 -3.49 15.04
C PHE A 326 -0.50 -2.04 15.55
N GLU A 327 -0.89 -1.78 16.80
CA GLU A 327 -0.83 -0.45 17.40
C GLU A 327 0.32 -0.33 18.40
N LYS A 328 1.26 0.60 18.14
CA LYS A 328 2.44 0.84 18.98
C LYS A 328 2.15 1.53 20.33
N ASP A 329 0.91 1.96 20.58
CA ASP A 329 0.50 2.62 21.81
C ASP A 329 -0.80 2.01 22.36
N LEU A 330 -0.68 0.97 23.19
CA LEU A 330 -1.79 0.36 23.95
C LEU A 330 -2.59 1.38 24.78
N ASN A 331 -1.98 2.54 25.04
CA ASN A 331 -2.52 3.63 25.82
C ASN A 331 -3.54 4.52 25.07
N GLN A 332 -3.81 4.32 23.77
CA GLN A 332 -4.82 5.11 23.01
C GLN A 332 -6.24 4.52 23.04
N ARG A 333 -6.45 3.35 23.64
CA ARG A 333 -7.75 2.65 23.62
C ARG A 333 -8.87 3.33 24.39
N ASP A 334 -8.54 4.09 25.43
CA ASP A 334 -9.54 4.79 26.24
C ASP A 334 -10.25 5.84 25.38
N CYS A 335 -11.51 5.56 25.03
CA CYS A 335 -12.41 6.38 24.19
C CYS A 335 -12.32 6.18 22.67
N SER A 336 -11.70 5.10 22.19
CA SER A 336 -11.63 4.82 20.74
C SER A 336 -12.97 4.41 20.12
N ARG A 337 -13.90 3.82 20.89
CA ARG A 337 -15.17 3.33 20.35
C ARG A 337 -16.28 3.18 21.39
N PHE A 338 -17.52 3.44 20.98
CA PHE A 338 -18.72 3.13 21.77
C PHE A 338 -19.86 2.62 20.89
N THR A 339 -20.85 1.99 21.53
CA THR A 339 -22.11 1.58 20.89
C THR A 339 -23.27 2.41 21.40
N THR A 340 -24.31 2.56 20.58
CA THR A 340 -25.51 3.33 20.93
C THR A 340 -26.74 2.77 20.22
N ARG A 341 -27.92 2.97 20.81
CA ARG A 341 -29.22 2.70 20.18
C ARG A 341 -29.92 3.97 19.68
N LYS A 342 -29.26 5.12 19.81
CA LYS A 342 -29.79 6.39 19.30
C LYS A 342 -29.56 6.48 17.79
N PRO A 343 -30.52 7.02 17.02
CA PRO A 343 -30.35 7.24 15.59
C PRO A 343 -29.13 8.12 15.28
N ALA A 344 -28.56 7.99 14.09
CA ALA A 344 -27.39 8.76 13.67
C ALA A 344 -27.58 10.29 13.77
N SER A 345 -28.80 10.79 13.57
CA SER A 345 -29.15 12.21 13.75
C SER A 345 -28.88 12.70 15.18
N ASP A 346 -29.21 11.89 16.17
CA ASP A 346 -29.07 12.24 17.58
C ASP A 346 -27.60 12.19 18.01
N ILE A 347 -26.85 11.23 17.46
CA ILE A 347 -25.39 11.11 17.67
C ILE A 347 -24.68 12.35 17.12
N VAL A 348 -24.99 12.74 15.88
CA VAL A 348 -24.44 13.95 15.25
C VAL A 348 -24.80 15.19 16.06
N SER A 349 -26.07 15.35 16.43
CA SER A 349 -26.55 16.49 17.22
C SER A 349 -25.79 16.61 18.55
N LYS A 350 -25.44 15.46 19.15
CA LYS A 350 -24.64 15.44 20.37
C LYS A 350 -23.21 15.90 20.15
N PHE A 351 -22.58 15.51 19.05
CA PHE A 351 -21.26 16.02 18.69
C PHE A 351 -21.28 17.53 18.38
N GLU A 352 -22.36 18.03 17.78
CA GLU A 352 -22.55 19.48 17.56
C GLU A 352 -22.64 20.25 18.88
N GLN A 353 -23.39 19.74 19.87
CA GLN A 353 -23.46 20.34 21.22
C GLN A 353 -22.09 20.36 21.93
N ILE A 354 -21.32 19.28 21.80
CA ILE A 354 -19.98 19.19 22.37
C ILE A 354 -19.04 20.18 21.67
N ALA A 355 -19.16 20.32 20.34
CA ALA A 355 -18.34 21.25 19.59
C ALA A 355 -18.60 22.71 20.01
N GLN A 356 -19.85 23.07 20.26
CA GLN A 356 -20.22 24.41 20.73
C GLN A 356 -19.69 24.69 22.14
N THR A 357 -19.85 23.75 23.07
CA THR A 357 -19.41 23.91 24.46
C THR A 357 -17.89 24.01 24.58
N GLU A 358 -17.16 23.18 23.81
CA GLU A 358 -15.70 23.00 23.95
C GLU A 358 -14.89 23.81 22.92
N SER A 359 -15.53 24.75 22.22
CA SER A 359 -14.89 25.60 21.19
C SER A 359 -14.20 24.79 20.07
N PHE A 360 -14.87 23.75 19.56
CA PHE A 360 -14.47 23.05 18.34
C PHE A 360 -15.27 23.56 17.15
N SER A 361 -14.63 23.61 15.99
CA SER A 361 -15.33 23.65 14.71
C SER A 361 -15.74 22.22 14.33
N ILE A 362 -16.96 22.07 13.84
CA ILE A 362 -17.52 20.79 13.43
C ILE A 362 -17.86 20.79 11.94
N LYS A 363 -17.56 19.67 11.28
CA LYS A 363 -18.04 19.38 9.91
C LYS A 363 -18.63 17.99 9.90
N ASN A 364 -19.82 17.83 9.33
CA ASN A 364 -20.44 16.52 9.16
C ASN A 364 -20.71 16.25 7.67
N LYS A 365 -20.41 15.04 7.23
CA LYS A 365 -20.81 14.52 5.91
C LYS A 365 -20.98 12.99 5.98
N ASP A 366 -22.13 12.48 5.54
CA ASP A 366 -22.40 11.04 5.37
C ASP A 366 -22.10 10.17 6.61
N GLY A 367 -22.45 10.65 7.81
CA GLY A 367 -22.19 9.93 9.07
C GLY A 367 -20.75 10.01 9.58
N LYS A 368 -19.90 10.82 8.92
CA LYS A 368 -18.55 11.17 9.39
C LYS A 368 -18.55 12.59 9.95
N VAL A 369 -18.29 12.69 11.24
CA VAL A 369 -18.18 13.96 11.96
C VAL A 369 -16.71 14.27 12.19
N LYS A 370 -16.29 15.49 11.88
CA LYS A 370 -14.93 15.99 12.13
C LYS A 370 -14.99 17.14 13.10
N LEU A 371 -14.22 17.05 14.17
CA LEU A 371 -14.05 18.05 15.21
C LEU A 371 -12.63 18.59 15.11
N GLN A 372 -12.49 19.92 14.99
CA GLN A 372 -11.20 20.60 15.03
C GLN A 372 -11.22 21.69 16.10
N GLY A 373 -10.35 21.56 17.10
CA GLY A 373 -10.23 22.47 18.22
C GLY A 373 -9.74 23.84 17.78
N SER A 374 -10.28 24.90 18.39
CA SER A 374 -9.86 26.28 18.10
C SER A 374 -8.53 26.67 18.78
N LYS A 375 -8.15 25.97 19.86
CA LYS A 375 -6.93 26.25 20.64
C LYS A 375 -5.72 25.53 20.04
N GLU A 376 -4.59 26.23 19.96
CA GLU A 376 -3.34 25.66 19.46
C GLU A 376 -2.54 25.04 20.61
N GLY A 377 -2.39 23.71 20.57
CA GLY A 377 -1.60 22.94 21.54
C GLY A 377 -0.13 22.81 21.12
N ARG A 378 0.66 22.10 21.94
CA ARG A 378 2.10 21.86 21.70
C ARG A 378 2.42 21.19 20.35
N LYS A 379 1.45 20.49 19.76
CA LYS A 379 1.57 19.80 18.46
C LYS A 379 0.52 20.31 17.46
N GLY A 380 0.14 21.58 17.56
CA GLY A 380 -0.94 22.18 16.78
C GLY A 380 -2.32 21.90 17.36
N GLN A 381 -3.36 22.28 16.62
CA GLN A 381 -4.76 22.11 17.03
C GLN A 381 -5.17 20.63 17.13
N LEU A 382 -5.98 20.31 18.14
CA LEU A 382 -6.54 18.97 18.33
C LEU A 382 -7.59 18.66 17.25
N GLY A 383 -7.37 17.57 16.51
CA GLY A 383 -8.30 17.09 15.49
C GLY A 383 -8.83 15.70 15.83
N ILE A 384 -10.13 15.49 15.70
CA ILE A 384 -10.82 14.23 16.00
C ILE A 384 -11.83 13.93 14.89
N ASP A 385 -11.75 12.73 14.31
CA ASP A 385 -12.77 12.21 13.40
C ASP A 385 -13.62 11.17 14.16
N ALA A 386 -14.94 11.27 14.03
CA ALA A 386 -15.91 10.31 14.51
C ALA A 386 -16.67 9.70 13.32
N GLU A 387 -16.69 8.37 13.22
CA GLU A 387 -17.39 7.67 12.15
C GLU A 387 -18.52 6.83 12.73
N ILE A 388 -19.73 7.06 12.24
CA ILE A 388 -20.96 6.40 12.68
C ILE A 388 -21.28 5.26 11.70
N PHE A 389 -21.43 4.07 12.25
CA PHE A 389 -21.79 2.87 11.52
C PHE A 389 -23.12 2.32 11.98
N GLU A 390 -24.00 2.00 11.04
CA GLU A 390 -25.27 1.33 11.30
C GLU A 390 -25.04 -0.18 11.29
N VAL A 391 -25.33 -0.85 12.41
CA VAL A 391 -25.30 -2.32 12.50
C VAL A 391 -26.70 -2.88 12.24
N THR A 392 -27.71 -2.23 12.83
CA THR A 392 -29.13 -2.44 12.56
C THR A 392 -29.84 -1.07 12.64
N PRO A 393 -31.08 -0.92 12.14
CA PRO A 393 -31.80 0.35 12.20
C PRO A 393 -31.92 0.94 13.62
N SER A 394 -31.78 0.11 14.66
CA SER A 394 -31.86 0.48 16.08
C SER A 394 -30.53 0.33 16.84
N PHE A 395 -29.41 0.06 16.16
CA PHE A 395 -28.10 -0.14 16.80
C PHE A 395 -26.95 0.38 15.93
N TYR A 396 -26.12 1.23 16.53
CA TYR A 396 -25.02 1.92 15.88
C TYR A 396 -23.73 1.76 16.66
N VAL A 397 -22.62 1.79 15.93
CA VAL A 397 -21.25 1.79 16.47
C VAL A 397 -20.59 3.10 16.06
N VAL A 398 -19.93 3.78 16.99
CA VAL A 398 -19.23 5.04 16.73
C VAL A 398 -17.76 4.86 17.05
N GLU A 399 -16.92 5.07 16.05
CA GLU A 399 -15.46 5.00 16.17
C GLU A 399 -14.85 6.42 16.20
N LEU A 400 -13.97 6.66 17.16
CA LEU A 400 -13.30 7.94 17.39
C LEU A 400 -11.81 7.80 17.12
N LYS A 401 -11.28 8.70 16.30
CA LYS A 401 -9.87 8.71 15.91
C LYS A 401 -9.27 10.09 16.04
N LYS A 402 -8.15 10.20 16.77
CA LYS A 402 -7.32 11.40 16.76
C LYS A 402 -6.66 11.58 15.40
N THR A 403 -6.88 12.72 14.74
CA THR A 403 -6.32 13.05 13.42
C THR A 403 -5.21 14.09 13.47
N ALA A 404 -5.17 14.94 14.50
CA ALA A 404 -4.12 15.95 14.72
C ALA A 404 -3.98 16.31 16.21
N GLY A 405 -2.92 17.01 16.60
CA GLY A 405 -2.72 17.53 17.96
C GLY A 405 -2.08 16.56 18.96
N ASP A 406 -1.92 17.02 20.20
CA ASP A 406 -1.20 16.28 21.25
C ASP A 406 -2.02 15.10 21.82
N THR A 407 -1.35 13.99 22.13
CA THR A 407 -2.04 12.78 22.63
C THR A 407 -2.53 12.92 24.07
N LEU A 408 -1.84 13.68 24.91
CA LEU A 408 -2.27 13.93 26.29
C LEU A 408 -3.48 14.87 26.32
N GLU A 409 -3.49 15.86 25.44
CA GLU A 409 -4.62 16.77 25.21
C GLU A 409 -5.87 16.01 24.75
N TYR A 410 -5.72 15.12 23.76
CA TYR A 410 -6.80 14.22 23.29
C TYR A 410 -7.40 13.40 24.44
N LYS A 411 -6.56 12.76 25.26
CA LYS A 411 -7.03 11.94 26.39
C LYS A 411 -7.78 12.75 27.45
N ASN A 412 -7.28 13.95 27.76
CA ASN A 412 -7.92 14.83 28.71
C ASN A 412 -9.30 15.24 28.22
N PHE A 413 -9.41 15.68 26.96
CA PHE A 413 -10.69 15.99 26.32
C PHE A 413 -11.63 14.79 26.36
N CYS A 414 -11.14 13.62 25.96
CA CYS A 414 -11.93 12.40 25.91
C CYS A 414 -12.48 11.97 27.28
N ASN A 415 -11.68 12.08 28.35
CA ASN A 415 -12.09 11.65 29.70
C ASN A 415 -12.89 12.70 30.48
N LYS A 416 -12.58 14.00 30.30
CA LYS A 416 -13.20 15.09 31.08
C LYS A 416 -14.44 15.66 30.42
N GLU A 417 -14.47 15.71 29.08
CA GLU A 417 -15.54 16.38 28.34
C GLU A 417 -16.38 15.38 27.53
N LEU A 418 -15.73 14.62 26.64
CA LEU A 418 -16.43 13.77 25.66
C LEU A 418 -17.22 12.63 26.33
N LYS A 419 -16.56 11.82 27.17
CA LYS A 419 -17.21 10.70 27.86
C LYS A 419 -18.38 11.15 28.74
N PRO A 420 -18.22 12.19 29.62
CA PRO A 420 -19.33 12.71 30.40
C PRO A 420 -20.49 13.23 29.56
N SER A 421 -20.21 13.99 28.50
CA SER A 421 -21.25 14.55 27.64
C SER A 421 -21.99 13.51 26.81
N LEU A 422 -21.39 12.35 26.51
CA LEU A 422 -22.04 11.27 25.75
C LEU A 422 -22.79 10.24 26.60
N LYS A 423 -22.82 10.37 27.94
CA LYS A 423 -23.39 9.38 28.86
C LYS A 423 -24.85 9.01 28.59
N ASP A 424 -25.63 9.93 28.02
CA ASP A 424 -27.05 9.78 27.71
C ASP A 424 -27.32 9.02 26.40
N ILE A 425 -26.31 8.91 25.53
CA ILE A 425 -26.43 8.19 24.26
C ILE A 425 -25.57 6.92 24.21
N VAL A 426 -24.53 6.81 25.02
CA VAL A 426 -23.63 5.65 25.02
C VAL A 426 -24.29 4.48 25.74
N TRP A 427 -24.41 3.36 25.04
CA TRP A 427 -24.78 2.07 25.62
C TRP A 427 -23.59 1.39 26.31
N ALA A 428 -22.46 1.29 25.61
CA ALA A 428 -21.22 0.74 26.17
C ALA A 428 -19.98 1.30 25.46
N TRP A 429 -18.92 1.54 26.23
CA TRP A 429 -17.59 1.84 25.70
C TRP A 429 -16.81 0.54 25.48
N GLN A 430 -16.11 0.41 24.35
CA GLN A 430 -15.28 -0.75 24.11
C GLN A 430 -13.89 -0.54 24.73
N GLY A 431 -13.49 -1.41 25.66
CA GLY A 431 -12.18 -1.36 26.34
C GLY A 431 -12.20 -0.96 27.82
N SER A 432 -13.35 -0.64 28.41
CA SER A 432 -13.46 -0.45 29.87
C SER A 432 -13.56 -1.80 30.58
N ASN A 433 -12.49 -2.22 31.26
CA ASN A 433 -12.56 -3.24 32.33
C ASN A 433 -13.36 -2.66 33.50
N ASN A 434 -14.68 -2.82 33.49
CA ASN A 434 -15.49 -2.70 34.70
C ASN A 434 -16.26 -4.01 34.89
N TYR A 435 -15.63 -4.94 35.59
CA TYR A 435 -16.36 -5.85 36.45
C TYR A 435 -16.97 -5.00 37.57
N THR A 436 -18.27 -4.79 37.51
CA THR A 436 -19.06 -4.58 38.72
C THR A 436 -20.02 -5.74 38.81
N GLN A 437 -19.73 -6.62 39.78
CA GLN A 437 -20.73 -7.46 40.42
C GLN A 437 -21.96 -6.60 40.70
N ASN A 438 -23.11 -7.06 40.25
CA ASN A 438 -24.37 -6.96 40.98
C ASN A 438 -25.26 -8.07 40.42
N LEU A 439 -25.11 -9.24 41.04
CA LEU A 439 -26.19 -10.22 41.14
C LEU A 439 -27.30 -9.57 41.96
N VAL A 440 -28.53 -9.65 41.45
CA VAL A 440 -29.66 -10.08 42.29
C VAL A 440 -29.91 -11.53 41.95
#